data_AF-K1YJG1-F1
#
_entry.id   AF-K1YJG1-F1
#
_cell.length_a   1.000
_cell.length_b   1.000
_cell.length_c   1.000
_cell.angle_alpha   90.00
_cell.angle_beta   90.00
_cell.angle_gamma   90.00
#
_symmetry.space_group_name_H-M   'P 1'
#
loop_
_entity.id
_entity.type
_entity.pdbx_description
1 polymer ?
#
loop_
_entity_poly.entity_id
_entity_poly.type
_entity_poly.pdbx_seq_one_letter_code
_entity_poly.pdbx_strand_id
1 'polypeptide(L)'
;MARIAGINIPPHKHTEIGLTAIFGIGRTRARKICEATGIAYSKKIKDLSDSDLEKIREQIEQFTIEGDLRRETTMNIKRLMDIGCYRGFRH
;
A
#
# COMPACT_ATOMS: atom_id res chain seq x y z
N MET A 1 10.63 10.59 11.11
CA MET A 1 10.59 9.56 10.04
C MET A 1 9.25 8.86 10.20
N ALA A 2 8.30 9.06 9.28
CA ALA A 2 6.96 8.50 9.46
C ALA A 2 6.98 7.01 9.09
N ARG A 3 6.71 6.14 10.07
CA ARG A 3 6.55 4.71 9.86
C ARG A 3 5.06 4.40 9.75
N ILE A 4 4.63 3.88 8.61
CA ILE A 4 3.23 3.52 8.35
C ILE A 4 3.23 2.05 7.91
N ALA A 5 2.36 1.24 8.54
CA ALA A 5 2.25 -0.20 8.28
C ALA A 5 3.60 -0.96 8.32
N GLY A 6 4.50 -0.56 9.22
CA GLY A 6 5.81 -1.20 9.37
C GLY A 6 6.89 -0.71 8.39
N ILE A 7 6.57 0.18 7.44
CA ILE A 7 7.48 0.70 6.40
C ILE A 7 7.85 2.15 6.64
N ASN A 8 9.10 2.48 6.33
CA ASN A 8 9.61 3.84 6.36
C ASN A 8 9.21 4.58 5.09
N ILE A 9 8.32 5.56 5.22
CA ILE A 9 7.90 6.39 4.09
C ILE A 9 8.94 7.51 3.86
N PRO A 10 9.31 7.80 2.60
CA PRO A 10 10.22 8.91 2.28
C PRO A 10 9.65 10.26 2.77
N PRO A 11 10.34 10.99 3.67
CA PRO A 11 9.75 12.14 4.36
C PRO A 11 9.57 13.39 3.48
N HIS A 12 10.35 13.52 2.40
CA HIS A 12 10.32 14.68 1.52
C HIS A 12 9.39 14.52 0.31
N LYS A 13 8.72 13.37 0.18
CA LYS A 13 7.77 13.14 -0.91
C LYS A 13 6.39 13.69 -0.55
N HIS A 14 5.63 14.03 -1.59
CA HIS A 14 4.20 14.30 -1.49
C HIS A 14 3.46 13.07 -0.98
N THR A 15 2.37 13.26 -0.23
CA THR A 15 1.57 12.16 0.35
C THR A 15 1.15 11.15 -0.70
N GLU A 16 0.70 11.59 -1.89
CA GLU A 16 0.33 10.69 -2.99
C GLU A 16 1.46 9.74 -3.39
N ILE A 17 2.70 10.25 -3.46
CA ILE A 17 3.85 9.48 -3.93
C ILE A 17 4.46 8.67 -2.80
N GLY A 18 4.53 9.20 -1.58
CA GLY A 18 5.13 8.46 -0.48
C GLY A 18 4.29 7.26 -0.04
N LEU A 19 2.96 7.32 -0.15
CA LEU A 19 2.09 6.15 0.08
C LEU A 19 2.35 5.01 -0.90
N THR A 20 2.82 5.31 -2.13
CA THR A 20 3.19 4.27 -3.11
C THR A 20 4.45 3.48 -2.76
N ALA A 21 5.16 3.86 -1.70
CA ALA A 21 6.26 3.05 -1.19
C ALA A 21 5.77 1.72 -0.59
N ILE A 22 4.48 1.63 -0.25
CA ILE A 22 3.86 0.43 0.31
C ILE A 22 3.40 -0.47 -0.84
N PHE A 23 3.85 -1.72 -0.83
CA PHE A 23 3.44 -2.74 -1.78
C PHE A 23 1.94 -3.02 -1.68
N GLY A 24 1.28 -2.97 -2.84
CA GLY A 24 -0.17 -3.03 -2.95
C GLY A 24 -0.84 -1.66 -3.04
N ILE A 25 -0.14 -0.56 -2.73
CA ILE A 25 -0.67 0.80 -2.86
C ILE A 25 -0.09 1.47 -4.11
N GLY A 26 -0.93 1.60 -5.15
CA GLY A 26 -0.64 2.40 -6.33
C GLY A 26 -1.15 3.84 -6.21
N ARG A 27 -0.93 4.67 -7.24
CA ARG A 27 -1.41 6.07 -7.27
C ARG A 27 -2.92 6.19 -7.03
N THR A 28 -3.72 5.32 -7.63
CA THR A 28 -5.19 5.33 -7.48
C THR A 28 -5.63 5.06 -6.05
N ARG A 29 -5.00 4.09 -5.37
CA ARG A 29 -5.30 3.79 -3.96
C ARG A 29 -4.78 4.88 -3.04
N ALA A 30 -3.58 5.41 -3.31
CA ALA A 30 -3.03 6.55 -2.57
C ALA A 30 -3.96 7.78 -2.63
N ARG A 31 -4.51 8.09 -3.81
CA ARG A 31 -5.50 9.17 -3.95
C ARG A 31 -6.76 8.92 -3.16
N LYS A 32 -7.33 7.72 -3.25
CA LYS A 32 -8.52 7.33 -2.47
C LYS A 32 -8.28 7.47 -0.96
N ILE A 33 -7.10 7.10 -0.47
CA ILE A 33 -6.73 7.26 0.94
C ILE A 33 -6.65 8.75 1.30
N CYS A 34 -6.03 9.57 0.46
CA CYS A 34 -5.97 11.02 0.68
C CYS A 34 -7.37 11.68 0.67
N GLU A 35 -8.27 11.27 -0.24
CA GLU A 35 -9.66 11.74 -0.28
C GLU A 35 -10.44 11.34 0.98
N ALA A 36 -10.32 10.08 1.40
CA ALA A 36 -10.99 9.56 2.59
C ALA A 36 -10.50 10.22 3.88
N THR A 37 -9.22 10.57 3.95
CA THR A 37 -8.60 11.23 5.12
C THR A 37 -8.73 12.75 5.11
N GLY A 38 -9.11 13.34 3.97
CA GLY A 38 -9.17 14.80 3.79
C GLY A 38 -7.79 15.47 3.69
N ILE A 39 -6.73 14.72 3.37
CA ILE A 39 -5.36 15.22 3.32
C ILE A 39 -5.03 15.68 1.90
N ALA A 40 -4.47 16.89 1.79
CA ALA A 40 -4.03 17.42 0.50
C ALA A 40 -2.90 16.57 -0.11
N TYR A 41 -3.03 16.23 -1.40
CA TYR A 41 -2.07 15.40 -2.14
C TYR A 41 -0.65 15.99 -2.16
N SER A 42 -0.56 17.33 -2.21
CA SER A 42 0.69 18.09 -2.29
C SER A 42 1.41 18.23 -0.95
N LYS A 43 0.74 17.91 0.18
CA LYS A 43 1.33 17.97 1.51
C LYS A 43 2.53 17.02 1.56
N LYS A 44 3.64 17.45 2.16
CA LYS A 44 4.79 16.56 2.35
C LYS A 44 4.54 15.69 3.57
N ILE A 45 5.08 14.49 3.55
CA ILE A 45 4.95 13.54 4.67
C ILE A 45 5.57 14.06 5.96
N LYS A 46 6.60 14.92 5.86
CA LYS A 46 7.17 15.62 7.01
C LYS A 46 6.18 16.57 7.70
N ASP A 47 5.21 17.10 6.96
CA ASP A 47 4.27 18.11 7.45
C ASP A 47 2.94 17.49 7.92
N LEU A 48 2.82 16.16 7.92
CA LEU A 48 1.67 15.44 8.44
C LEU A 48 1.69 15.46 9.98
N SER A 49 0.53 15.74 10.58
CA SER A 49 0.35 15.60 12.04
C SER A 49 0.20 14.12 12.42
N ASP A 50 0.43 13.80 13.70
CA ASP A 50 0.22 12.44 14.20
C ASP A 50 -1.24 11.97 14.01
N SER A 51 -2.21 12.89 14.11
CA SER A 51 -3.62 12.60 13.81
C SER A 51 -3.89 12.26 12.35
N ASP A 52 -3.19 12.91 11.41
CA ASP A 52 -3.28 12.58 9.98
C ASP A 52 -2.67 11.19 9.71
N LEU A 53 -1.59 10.84 10.43
CA LEU A 53 -0.94 9.54 10.31
C LEU A 53 -1.81 8.40 10.85
N GLU A 54 -2.56 8.61 11.95
CA GLU A 54 -3.51 7.62 12.47
C GLU A 54 -4.64 7.35 11.49
N LYS A 55 -5.25 8.40 10.92
CA LYS A 55 -6.29 8.26 9.89
C LYS A 55 -5.80 7.49 8.67
N ILE A 56 -4.57 7.77 8.22
CA ILE A 56 -3.95 7.03 7.11
C ILE A 56 -3.76 5.56 7.48
N ARG A 57 -3.37 5.24 8.72
CA ARG A 57 -3.20 3.84 9.17
C ARG A 57 -4.52 3.09 9.16
N GLU A 58 -5.59 3.67 9.72
CA GLU A 58 -6.93 3.05 9.72
C GLU A 58 -7.43 2.76 8.29
N GLN A 59 -7.21 3.70 7.36
CA GLN A 59 -7.59 3.50 5.95
C GLN A 59 -6.73 2.44 5.26
N ILE A 60 -5.46 2.30 5.62
CA ILE A 60 -4.56 1.30 5.05
C ILE A 60 -4.88 -0.11 5.57
N GLU A 61 -5.31 -0.27 6.82
CA GLU A 61 -5.66 -1.57 7.39
C GLU A 61 -6.84 -2.25 6.67
N GLN A 62 -7.71 -1.49 6.02
CA GLN A 62 -8.80 -2.04 5.19
C GLN A 62 -8.31 -2.72 3.91
N PHE A 63 -7.03 -2.53 3.56
CA PHE A 63 -6.45 -3.02 2.33
C PHE A 63 -5.46 -4.14 2.60
N THR A 64 -5.52 -5.20 1.80
CA THR A 64 -4.45 -6.20 1.77
C THR A 64 -3.19 -5.58 1.18
N ILE A 65 -2.15 -5.48 2.01
CA ILE A 65 -0.87 -4.85 1.68
C ILE A 65 0.30 -5.77 2.02
N GLU A 66 1.45 -5.47 1.41
CA GLU A 66 2.74 -6.06 1.76
C GLU A 66 2.75 -7.58 1.87
N GLY A 67 3.04 -8.11 3.07
CA GLY A 67 3.28 -9.52 3.30
C GLY A 67 2.09 -10.38 2.92
N ASP A 68 0.87 -9.93 3.24
CA ASP A 68 -0.33 -10.71 2.97
C ASP A 68 -0.65 -10.73 1.48
N LEU A 69 -0.51 -9.60 0.79
CA LEU A 69 -0.69 -9.54 -0.66
C LEU A 69 0.37 -10.37 -1.42
N ARG A 70 1.62 -10.38 -0.94
CA ARG A 70 2.70 -11.22 -1.50
C ARG A 70 2.45 -12.71 -1.26
N ARG A 71 1.94 -13.08 -0.08
CA ARG A 71 1.58 -14.46 0.23
C ARG A 71 0.40 -14.93 -0.63
N GLU A 72 -0.62 -14.11 -0.75
CA GLU A 72 -1.81 -14.40 -1.57
C GLU A 72 -1.43 -14.62 -3.03
N THR A 73 -0.63 -13.71 -3.61
CA THR A 73 -0.14 -13.86 -5.00
C THR A 73 0.69 -15.14 -5.18
N THR A 74 1.59 -15.44 -4.24
CA THR A 74 2.39 -16.68 -4.28
C THR A 74 1.52 -17.94 -4.19
N MET A 75 0.53 -17.95 -3.29
CA MET A 75 -0.41 -19.08 -3.17
C MET A 75 -1.28 -19.24 -4.42
N ASN A 76 -1.70 -18.13 -5.03
CA ASN A 76 -2.45 -18.17 -6.28
C ASN A 76 -1.62 -18.76 -7.43
N ILE A 77 -0.32 -18.44 -7.52
CA ILE A 77 0.59 -19.04 -8.52
C ILE A 77 0.77 -20.54 -8.24
N LYS A 78 1.04 -20.93 -6.98
CA LYS A 78 1.15 -22.34 -6.59
C LYS A 78 -0.11 -23.14 -6.93
N ARG A 79 -1.28 -22.59 -6.63
CA ARG A 79 -2.57 -23.20 -6.98
C ARG A 79 -2.70 -23.45 -8.49
N LEU A 80 -2.25 -22.51 -9.33
CA LEU A 80 -2.28 -22.69 -10.79
C LEU A 80 -1.31 -23.78 -11.27
N MET A 81 -0.14 -23.91 -10.62
CA MET A 81 0.82 -24.99 -10.87
C MET A 81 0.25 -26.35 -10.48
N ASP A 82 -0.34 -26.46 -9.28
CA ASP A 82 -0.90 -27.71 -8.74
C ASP A 82 -2.09 -28.23 -9.57
N ILE A 83 -2.89 -27.32 -10.14
CA ILE A 83 -4.02 -27.66 -11.04
C ILE A 83 -3.51 -28.14 -12.41
N GLY A 84 -2.26 -27.85 -12.79
CA GLY A 84 -1.69 -28.26 -14.08
C GLY A 84 -2.25 -27.49 -15.29
N CYS A 85 -2.80 -26.28 -15.07
CA CYS A 85 -3.28 -25.45 -16.19
C CYS A 85 -2.11 -24.87 -16.99
N TYR A 86 -2.32 -24.54 -18.28
CA TYR A 86 -1.27 -23.97 -19.14
C TYR A 86 -0.61 -22.72 -18.54
N ARG A 87 -1.38 -21.90 -17.81
CA ARG A 87 -0.84 -20.73 -17.08
C ARG A 87 0.11 -21.15 -15.96
N GLY A 88 -0.21 -22.19 -15.20
CA GLY A 88 0.66 -22.73 -14.16
C GLY A 88 1.94 -23.33 -14.74
N PHE A 89 1.85 -24.02 -15.88
CA PHE A 89 3.02 -24.60 -16.55
C PHE A 89 4.02 -23.56 -17.10
N ARG A 90 3.54 -22.34 -17.37
CA ARG A 90 4.33 -21.20 -17.86
C ARG A 90 4.83 -20.29 -16.73
N HIS A 91 4.31 -20.46 -15.53
CA HIS A 91 4.69 -19.72 -14.32
C HIS A 91 5.90 -20.37 -13.64
#